data_AF-A0A3R6X5X9-F1
#
_entry.id   AF-A0A3R6X5X9-F1
#
_cell.length_a   1.000
_cell.length_b   1.000
_cell.length_c   1.000
_cell.angle_alpha   90.00
_cell.angle_beta   90.00
_cell.angle_gamma   90.00
#
_symmetry.space_group_name_H-M   'P 1'
#
loop_
_entity.id
_entity.type
_entity.pdbx_description
1 polymer ?
#
loop_
_entity_poly.entity_id
_entity_poly.type
_entity_poly.pdbx_seq_one_letter_code
_entity_poly.pdbx_strand_id
1 'polypeptide(L)'
;VALIEVLDEFAEEFHHSYRQYGQDTVYNETGFYYDMQPRYIWDVRRGAANISSGEKHSMRMTVVLTARSNGTKLPMLLVIRGASGGRIETNEFPTFPAGHVYAMQNKVWMDDDVWKTYLRSLLLPMLVEPLVLLLDNFVSHVSDESYKIVNEELSTHLVALQRLSVSR
;
A
#
# COMPACT_ATOMS: atom_id res chain seq x y z
N VAL A 1 -24.03 12.56 -15.33
CA VAL A 1 -25.15 12.93 -14.43
C VAL A 1 -25.19 11.93 -13.29
N ALA A 2 -25.57 10.66 -13.52
CA ALA A 2 -25.62 9.62 -12.48
C ALA A 2 -24.34 9.36 -11.66
N LEU A 3 -23.14 9.47 -12.26
CA LEU A 3 -21.89 9.20 -11.52
C LEU A 3 -21.54 10.30 -10.49
N ILE A 4 -21.83 11.57 -10.82
CA ILE A 4 -21.51 12.70 -9.94
C ILE A 4 -22.48 12.69 -8.76
N GLU A 5 -23.76 12.44 -9.01
CA GLU A 5 -24.79 12.31 -7.98
C GLU A 5 -24.42 11.24 -6.95
N VAL A 6 -23.94 10.07 -7.40
CA VAL A 6 -23.52 8.98 -6.52
C VAL A 6 -22.28 9.32 -5.67
N LEU A 7 -21.34 10.10 -6.22
CA LEU A 7 -20.17 10.55 -5.48
C LEU A 7 -20.51 11.65 -4.47
N ASP A 8 -21.43 12.55 -4.85
CA ASP A 8 -21.92 13.62 -3.98
C ASP A 8 -22.73 13.03 -2.83
N GLU A 9 -23.62 12.06 -3.09
CA GLU A 9 -24.36 11.32 -2.06
C GLU A 9 -23.42 10.62 -1.08
N PHE A 10 -22.39 9.93 -1.58
CA PHE A 10 -21.38 9.31 -0.72
C PHE A 10 -20.63 10.34 0.12
N ALA A 11 -20.23 11.47 -0.47
CA ALA A 11 -19.52 12.52 0.24
C ALA A 11 -20.41 13.13 1.34
N GLU A 12 -21.67 13.41 1.04
CA GLU A 12 -22.65 13.90 2.02
C GLU A 12 -22.85 12.90 3.17
N GLU A 13 -23.05 11.62 2.86
CA GLU A 13 -23.22 10.57 3.86
C GLU A 13 -21.96 10.39 4.72
N PHE A 14 -20.77 10.38 4.10
CA PHE A 14 -19.50 10.27 4.81
C PHE A 14 -19.30 11.47 5.75
N HIS A 15 -19.46 12.69 5.25
CA HIS A 15 -19.33 13.88 6.07
C HIS A 15 -20.37 13.94 7.18
N HIS A 16 -21.60 13.46 6.95
CA HIS A 16 -22.63 13.39 7.98
C HIS A 16 -22.26 12.37 9.08
N SER A 17 -21.90 11.14 8.69
CA SER A 17 -21.65 10.02 9.59
C SER A 17 -20.37 10.19 10.40
N TYR A 18 -19.34 10.77 9.77
CA TYR A 18 -18.01 10.93 10.36
C TYR A 18 -17.71 12.38 10.77
N ARG A 19 -18.72 13.26 10.86
CA ARG A 19 -18.55 14.68 11.28
C ARG A 19 -17.85 14.89 12.63
N GLN A 20 -17.89 13.89 13.50
CA GLN A 20 -17.29 13.94 14.84
C GLN A 20 -15.78 13.68 14.84
N TYR A 21 -15.24 13.18 13.72
CA TYR A 21 -13.83 12.88 13.56
C TYR A 21 -13.03 14.17 13.26
N GLY A 22 -11.91 14.33 13.97
CA GLY A 22 -11.02 15.48 13.81
C GLY A 22 -10.27 15.45 12.48
N GLN A 23 -9.73 16.61 12.06
CA GLN A 23 -8.94 16.72 10.82
C GLN A 23 -7.67 15.86 10.82
N ASP A 24 -7.25 15.28 11.93
CA ASP A 24 -6.09 14.41 12.07
C ASP A 24 -6.46 12.92 12.19
N THR A 25 -7.73 12.57 12.01
CA THR A 25 -8.26 11.22 12.31
C THR A 25 -8.77 10.45 11.09
N VAL A 26 -8.82 11.08 9.91
CA VAL A 26 -9.13 10.39 8.65
C VAL A 26 -7.84 10.06 7.92
N TYR A 27 -7.68 8.81 7.52
CA TYR A 27 -6.49 8.27 6.88
C TYR A 27 -6.85 7.77 5.48
N ASN A 28 -6.00 8.09 4.51
CA ASN A 28 -6.08 7.56 3.14
C ASN A 28 -4.71 7.06 2.67
N GLU A 29 -4.73 6.15 1.71
CA GLU A 29 -3.56 5.55 1.09
C GLU A 29 -3.44 5.97 -0.38
N THR A 30 -2.20 6.07 -0.87
CA THR A 30 -1.91 6.10 -2.29
C THR A 30 -0.67 5.28 -2.62
N GLY A 31 -0.77 4.45 -3.67
CA GLY A 31 0.32 3.61 -4.15
C GLY A 31 1.06 4.22 -5.34
N PHE A 32 2.39 4.15 -5.31
CA PHE A 32 3.27 4.50 -6.42
C PHE A 32 4.06 3.26 -6.86
N TYR A 33 4.00 2.92 -8.14
CA TYR A 33 4.77 1.81 -8.71
C TYR A 33 6.07 2.34 -9.32
N TYR A 34 7.20 1.77 -8.89
CA TYR A 34 8.52 2.04 -9.43
C TYR A 34 9.04 0.79 -10.15
N ASP A 35 9.37 0.94 -11.43
CA ASP A 35 9.95 -0.10 -12.27
C ASP A 35 11.20 0.43 -12.95
N MET A 36 12.37 0.04 -12.46
CA MET A 36 13.59 0.29 -13.19
C MET A 36 13.64 -0.66 -14.38
N GLN A 37 13.56 -0.11 -15.59
CA GLN A 37 13.66 -0.90 -16.80
C GLN A 37 15.00 -1.68 -16.83
N PRO A 38 15.01 -2.91 -17.37
CA PRO A 38 16.23 -3.68 -17.52
C PRO A 38 17.28 -2.85 -18.27
N ARG A 39 18.52 -2.86 -17.77
CA ARG A 39 19.65 -2.31 -18.52
C ARG A 39 19.86 -3.20 -19.75
N TYR A 40 19.83 -2.61 -20.94
CA TYR A 40 20.10 -3.34 -22.19
C TYR A 40 21.46 -4.04 -22.09
N ILE A 41 21.51 -5.31 -22.49
CA ILE A 41 22.77 -6.03 -22.71
C ILE A 41 23.04 -5.98 -24.21
N TRP A 42 24.08 -5.24 -24.61
CA TRP A 42 24.54 -5.22 -25.99
C TRP A 42 25.58 -6.32 -26.19
N ASP A 43 25.43 -7.08 -27.26
CA ASP A 43 26.41 -8.06 -27.71
C ASP A 43 26.79 -7.78 -29.17
N VAL A 44 27.99 -8.22 -29.55
CA VAL A 44 28.49 -8.14 -30.93
C VAL A 44 27.68 -9.11 -31.78
N ARG A 45 27.31 -8.71 -33.01
CA ARG A 45 26.64 -9.62 -33.96
C ARG A 45 27.50 -10.89 -34.15
N ARG A 46 26.96 -12.04 -33.74
CA ARG A 46 27.59 -13.39 -33.72
C ARG A 46 28.49 -13.72 -32.52
N GLY A 47 28.49 -12.90 -31.46
CA GLY A 47 29.04 -13.28 -30.15
C GLY A 47 28.13 -14.24 -29.38
N ALA A 48 28.69 -14.93 -28.38
CA ALA A 48 27.92 -15.63 -27.37
C ALA A 48 27.87 -14.75 -26.11
N ALA A 49 26.72 -14.13 -25.84
CA ALA A 49 26.49 -13.40 -24.61
C ALA A 49 26.42 -14.37 -23.41
N ASN A 50 27.54 -14.59 -22.73
CA ASN A 50 27.56 -15.30 -21.46
C ASN A 50 27.44 -14.29 -20.30
N ILE A 51 26.29 -14.28 -19.64
CA ILE A 51 26.07 -13.51 -18.41
C ILE A 51 26.63 -14.35 -17.24
N SER A 52 27.83 -14.03 -16.77
CA SER A 52 28.46 -14.69 -15.62
C SER A 52 27.87 -14.26 -14.27
N SER A 53 27.20 -13.10 -14.24
CA SER A 53 26.51 -12.57 -13.07
C SER A 53 25.40 -11.61 -13.50
N GLY A 54 24.18 -11.81 -13.00
CA GLY A 54 23.05 -10.89 -13.18
C GLY A 54 22.71 -10.16 -11.89
N GLU A 55 22.16 -8.95 -12.01
CA GLU A 55 21.58 -8.22 -10.89
C GLU A 55 20.35 -8.99 -10.39
N LYS A 56 20.41 -9.51 -9.17
CA LYS A 56 19.31 -10.33 -8.58
C LYS A 56 18.09 -9.49 -8.24
N HIS A 57 18.28 -8.19 -8.08
CA HIS A 57 17.23 -7.26 -7.73
C HIS A 57 16.60 -6.73 -9.03
N SER A 58 15.33 -7.03 -9.28
CA SER A 58 14.65 -6.49 -10.47
C SER A 58 14.34 -4.99 -10.35
N MET A 59 14.70 -4.35 -9.23
CA MET A 59 14.49 -2.91 -8.98
C MET A 59 13.03 -2.47 -9.18
N ARG A 60 12.10 -3.39 -8.88
CA ARG A 60 10.65 -3.16 -8.90
C ARG A 60 10.15 -3.08 -7.48
N MET A 61 9.46 -1.99 -7.16
CA MET A 61 8.81 -1.81 -5.88
C MET A 61 7.50 -1.04 -6.03
N THR A 62 6.60 -1.26 -5.08
CA THR A 62 5.43 -0.42 -4.88
C THR A 62 5.59 0.27 -3.55
N VAL A 63 5.49 1.58 -3.56
CA VAL A 63 5.54 2.41 -2.35
C VAL A 63 4.12 2.82 -2.03
N VAL A 64 3.66 2.42 -0.86
CA VAL A 64 2.38 2.78 -0.29
C VAL A 64 2.59 3.94 0.68
N LEU A 65 1.96 5.07 0.39
CA LEU A 65 1.98 6.27 1.23
C LEU A 65 0.64 6.43 1.93
N THR A 66 0.69 6.60 3.24
CA THR A 66 -0.49 6.91 4.04
C THR A 66 -0.40 8.34 4.55
N ALA A 67 -1.50 9.08 4.40
CA ALA A 67 -1.60 10.44 4.91
C ALA A 67 -2.88 10.61 5.73
N ARG A 68 -2.77 11.42 6.78
CA ARG A 68 -3.92 11.93 7.54
C ARG A 68 -4.51 13.14 6.81
N SER A 69 -5.78 13.43 7.06
CA SER A 69 -6.46 14.59 6.48
C SER A 69 -5.82 15.95 6.83
N ASN A 70 -4.99 16.03 7.88
CA ASN A 70 -4.21 17.23 8.25
C ASN A 70 -2.88 17.34 7.47
N GLY A 71 -2.61 16.42 6.53
CA GLY A 71 -1.39 16.38 5.73
C GLY A 71 -0.21 15.64 6.38
N THR A 72 -0.36 15.13 7.60
CA THR A 72 0.68 14.32 8.25
C THR A 72 0.88 13.01 7.47
N LYS A 73 2.10 12.75 7.05
CA LYS A 73 2.49 11.51 6.36
C LYS A 73 2.99 10.49 7.38
N LEU A 74 2.55 9.25 7.23
CA LEU A 74 3.03 8.12 8.02
C LEU A 74 4.30 7.53 7.40
N PRO A 75 4.99 6.62 8.12
CA PRO A 75 5.93 5.69 7.53
C PRO A 75 5.42 5.10 6.21
N MET A 76 6.33 4.86 5.27
CA MET A 76 5.99 4.23 4.00
C MET A 76 5.98 2.71 4.16
N LEU A 77 5.10 2.05 3.41
CA LEU A 77 5.21 0.62 3.14
C LEU A 77 5.87 0.43 1.77
N LEU A 78 7.04 -0.22 1.76
CA LEU A 78 7.75 -0.56 0.53
C LEU A 78 7.59 -2.05 0.25
N VAL A 79 6.79 -2.36 -0.77
CA VAL A 79 6.62 -3.72 -1.27
C VAL A 79 7.69 -3.97 -2.32
N ILE A 80 8.62 -4.87 -2.04
CA ILE A 80 9.76 -5.18 -2.90
C ILE A 80 9.49 -6.48 -3.64
N ARG A 81 9.92 -6.54 -4.91
CA ARG A 81 9.77 -7.75 -5.70
C ARG A 81 10.63 -8.89 -5.18
N GLY A 82 9.98 -9.98 -4.80
CA GLY A 82 10.66 -11.23 -4.47
C GLY A 82 9.73 -12.23 -3.80
N ALA A 83 10.29 -13.38 -3.45
CA ALA A 83 9.59 -14.38 -2.65
C ALA A 83 9.71 -14.02 -1.17
N SER A 84 8.60 -14.09 -0.44
CA SER A 84 8.59 -13.99 1.02
C SER A 84 9.50 -15.06 1.64
N GLY A 85 10.21 -14.71 2.72
CA GLY A 85 11.28 -15.48 3.32
C GLY A 85 12.56 -15.54 2.47
N GLY A 86 12.63 -14.79 1.39
CA GLY A 86 13.75 -14.80 0.45
C GLY A 86 15.04 -14.21 1.00
N ARG A 87 16.12 -14.33 0.23
CA ARG A 87 17.46 -13.83 0.62
C ARG A 87 17.51 -12.31 0.83
N ILE A 88 16.72 -11.55 0.07
CA ILE A 88 16.67 -10.08 0.19
C ILE A 88 16.00 -9.71 1.51
N GLU A 89 14.84 -10.29 1.81
CA GLU A 89 14.13 -10.05 3.07
C GLU A 89 14.98 -10.41 4.29
N THR A 90 15.67 -11.56 4.24
CA THR A 90 16.46 -12.05 5.37
C THR A 90 17.80 -11.34 5.57
N ASN A 91 18.48 -10.94 4.50
CA ASN A 91 19.85 -10.40 4.59
C ASN A 91 19.96 -8.90 4.30
N GLU A 92 19.02 -8.32 3.54
CA GLU A 92 19.11 -6.93 3.07
C GLU A 92 18.13 -6.01 3.79
N PHE A 93 16.93 -6.45 4.16
CA PHE A 93 15.98 -5.59 4.90
C PHE A 93 16.57 -4.99 6.20
N PRO A 94 17.38 -5.71 7.00
CA PRO A 94 18.02 -5.13 8.17
C PRO A 94 19.00 -3.98 7.85
N THR A 95 19.41 -3.84 6.60
CA THR A 95 20.31 -2.78 6.13
C THR A 95 19.55 -1.59 5.52
N PHE A 96 18.24 -1.71 5.31
CA PHE A 96 17.44 -0.63 4.75
C PHE A 96 17.18 0.47 5.79
N PRO A 97 16.84 1.70 5.33
CA PRO A 97 16.52 2.80 6.23
C PRO A 97 15.45 2.43 7.28
N ALA A 98 15.75 2.70 8.54
CA ALA A 98 14.78 2.51 9.62
C ALA A 98 13.62 3.52 9.53
N GLY A 99 12.51 3.21 10.19
CA GLY A 99 11.33 4.10 10.24
C GLY A 99 10.32 3.88 9.11
N HIS A 100 10.51 2.84 8.30
CA HIS A 100 9.57 2.39 7.27
C HIS A 100 9.30 0.89 7.41
N VAL A 101 8.23 0.41 6.78
CA VAL A 101 7.87 -1.00 6.75
C VAL A 101 8.20 -1.56 5.38
N TYR A 102 8.82 -2.74 5.37
CA TYR A 102 9.23 -3.42 4.15
C TYR A 102 8.49 -4.75 4.07
N ALA A 103 7.91 -5.03 2.91
CA ALA A 103 7.24 -6.29 2.63
C ALA A 103 7.79 -6.88 1.33
N MET A 104 7.77 -8.21 1.21
CA MET A 104 8.23 -8.91 0.03
C MET A 104 7.05 -9.56 -0.70
N GLN A 105 6.88 -9.28 -1.99
CA GLN A 105 5.78 -9.84 -2.77
C GLN A 105 6.18 -10.07 -4.24
N ASN A 106 5.78 -11.22 -4.79
CA ASN A 106 6.29 -11.71 -6.08
C ASN A 106 5.98 -10.80 -7.28
N LYS A 107 4.83 -10.14 -7.23
CA LYS A 107 4.29 -9.25 -8.28
C LYS A 107 4.35 -7.78 -7.89
N VAL A 108 4.67 -7.46 -6.63
CA VAL A 108 4.74 -6.10 -6.09
C VAL A 108 3.38 -5.41 -5.97
N TRP A 109 2.33 -6.16 -5.62
CA TRP A 109 0.98 -5.60 -5.40
C TRP A 109 0.55 -5.79 -3.95
N MET A 110 -0.44 -4.99 -3.52
CA MET A 110 -1.15 -5.23 -2.27
C MET A 110 -1.91 -6.56 -2.42
N ASP A 111 -1.55 -7.56 -1.63
CA ASP A 111 -2.35 -8.76 -1.42
C ASP A 111 -2.72 -8.87 0.06
N ASP A 112 -3.43 -9.92 0.44
CA ASP A 112 -3.93 -10.05 1.81
C ASP A 112 -2.81 -10.08 2.86
N ASP A 113 -1.62 -10.60 2.53
CA ASP A 113 -0.51 -10.69 3.48
C ASP A 113 0.26 -9.38 3.59
N VAL A 114 0.45 -8.68 2.46
CA VAL A 114 0.97 -7.31 2.47
C VAL A 114 -0.01 -6.37 3.20
N TRP A 115 -1.31 -6.56 3.01
CA TRP A 115 -2.36 -5.80 3.68
C TRP A 115 -2.36 -6.02 5.20
N LYS A 116 -2.26 -7.26 5.66
CA LYS A 116 -2.07 -7.55 7.10
C LYS A 116 -0.81 -6.89 7.66
N THR A 117 0.27 -6.90 6.89
CA THR A 117 1.53 -6.24 7.27
C THR A 117 1.32 -4.73 7.39
N TYR A 118 0.62 -4.11 6.45
CA TYR A 118 0.24 -2.70 6.50
C TYR A 118 -0.58 -2.38 7.76
N LEU A 119 -1.67 -3.11 8.00
CA LEU A 119 -2.55 -2.88 9.16
C LEU A 119 -1.80 -3.04 10.49
N ARG A 120 -1.07 -4.15 10.67
CA ARG A 120 -0.48 -4.52 11.98
C ARG A 120 0.88 -3.89 12.25
N SER A 121 1.70 -3.71 11.21
CA SER A 121 3.09 -3.25 11.38
C SER A 121 3.27 -1.77 11.10
N LEU A 122 2.43 -1.18 10.22
CA LEU A 122 2.52 0.25 9.87
C LEU A 122 1.43 1.07 10.57
N LEU A 123 0.16 0.68 10.42
CA LEU A 123 -0.95 1.48 10.94
C LEU A 123 -1.10 1.36 12.44
N LEU A 124 -1.23 0.14 12.98
CA LEU A 124 -1.49 -0.10 14.41
C LEU A 124 -0.56 0.69 15.35
N PRO A 125 0.77 0.78 15.12
CA PRO A 125 1.66 1.57 15.98
C PRO A 125 1.50 3.09 15.84
N MET A 126 0.84 3.56 14.76
CA MET A 126 0.73 4.96 14.36
C MET A 126 -0.69 5.54 14.55
N LEU A 127 -1.60 4.76 15.14
CA LEU A 127 -2.99 5.14 15.34
C LEU A 127 -3.11 6.24 16.41
N VAL A 128 -3.99 7.20 16.13
CA VAL A 128 -4.50 8.16 17.12
C VAL A 128 -6.00 7.96 17.12
N GLU A 129 -6.53 7.40 18.19
CA GLU A 129 -7.97 7.16 18.32
C GLU A 129 -8.74 8.46 18.66
N PRO A 130 -9.97 8.63 18.17
CA PRO A 130 -10.69 7.76 17.23
C PRO A 130 -10.18 7.98 15.79
N LEU A 131 -10.21 6.97 14.90
CA LEU A 131 -9.82 7.15 13.48
C LEU A 131 -10.77 6.46 12.49
N VAL A 132 -10.61 6.81 11.22
CA VAL A 132 -11.32 6.22 10.08
C VAL A 132 -10.33 5.98 8.94
N LEU A 133 -10.34 4.76 8.41
CA LEU A 133 -9.64 4.41 7.18
C LEU A 133 -10.57 4.61 6.00
N LEU A 134 -10.30 5.61 5.17
CA LEU A 134 -11.01 5.83 3.90
C LEU A 134 -10.11 5.33 2.77
N LEU A 135 -10.49 4.21 2.15
CA LEU A 135 -9.66 3.51 1.17
C LEU A 135 -10.46 3.11 -0.06
N ASP A 136 -9.78 2.79 -1.16
CA ASP A 136 -10.45 2.23 -2.32
C ASP A 136 -11.03 0.83 -2.06
N ASN A 137 -11.94 0.40 -2.93
CA ASN A 137 -12.59 -0.92 -2.84
C ASN A 137 -11.71 -2.05 -3.40
N PHE A 138 -10.40 -1.99 -3.20
CA PHE A 138 -9.49 -3.03 -3.65
C PHE A 138 -9.75 -4.34 -2.87
N VAL A 139 -9.61 -5.48 -3.54
CA VAL A 139 -10.13 -6.78 -3.03
C VAL A 139 -9.56 -7.13 -1.64
N SER A 140 -8.27 -6.85 -1.38
CA SER A 140 -7.68 -7.12 -0.07
C SER A 140 -8.22 -6.19 1.02
N HIS A 141 -8.58 -4.93 0.68
CA HIS A 141 -9.12 -3.95 1.64
C HIS A 141 -10.52 -4.32 2.11
N VAL A 142 -11.34 -4.93 1.26
CA VAL A 142 -12.75 -5.21 1.56
C VAL A 142 -13.07 -6.68 1.78
N SER A 143 -12.05 -7.48 2.07
CA SER A 143 -12.23 -8.86 2.53
C SER A 143 -12.83 -8.91 3.94
N ASP A 144 -13.57 -9.97 4.26
CA ASP A 144 -14.11 -10.18 5.62
C ASP A 144 -13.00 -10.15 6.68
N GLU A 145 -11.86 -10.74 6.36
CA GLU A 145 -10.68 -10.75 7.24
C GLU A 145 -10.11 -9.33 7.43
N SER A 146 -10.10 -8.49 6.39
CA SER A 146 -9.71 -7.09 6.52
C SER A 146 -10.60 -6.34 7.50
N TYR A 147 -11.92 -6.41 7.31
CA TYR A 147 -12.88 -5.77 8.21
C TYR A 147 -12.74 -6.30 9.64
N LYS A 148 -12.49 -7.60 9.81
CA LYS A 148 -12.25 -8.19 11.11
C LYS A 148 -11.02 -7.58 11.79
N ILE A 149 -9.87 -7.53 11.11
CA ILE A 149 -8.65 -6.95 11.67
C ILE A 149 -8.86 -5.47 12.00
N VAL A 150 -9.47 -4.71 11.09
CA VAL A 150 -9.71 -3.27 11.29
C VAL A 150 -10.63 -3.02 12.49
N ASN A 151 -11.75 -3.74 12.59
CA ASN A 151 -12.73 -3.52 13.66
C ASN A 151 -12.27 -4.12 15.00
N GLU A 152 -11.70 -5.32 15.01
CA GLU A 152 -11.39 -6.07 16.23
C GLU A 152 -9.98 -5.78 16.76
N GLU A 153 -8.97 -5.60 15.89
CA GLU A 153 -7.59 -5.37 16.32
C GLU A 153 -7.24 -3.88 16.39
N LEU A 154 -7.62 -3.11 15.38
CA LEU A 154 -7.31 -1.67 15.31
C LEU A 154 -8.39 -0.79 15.96
N SER A 155 -9.52 -1.37 16.39
CA SER A 155 -10.65 -0.63 16.99
C SER A 155 -11.11 0.58 16.16
N THR A 156 -11.05 0.46 14.83
CA THR A 156 -11.37 1.54 13.88
C THR A 156 -12.35 1.07 12.80
N HIS A 157 -12.90 2.03 12.05
CA HIS A 157 -13.77 1.76 10.91
C HIS A 157 -12.98 1.81 9.59
N LEU A 158 -13.28 0.87 8.70
CA LEU A 158 -12.90 0.93 7.28
C LEU A 158 -14.10 1.40 6.47
N VAL A 159 -13.91 2.47 5.70
CA VAL A 159 -14.87 2.98 4.73
C VAL A 159 -14.28 2.78 3.35
N ALA A 160 -14.89 1.88 2.59
CA ALA A 160 -14.53 1.64 1.21
C ALA A 160 -15.19 2.70 0.31
N LEU A 161 -14.37 3.39 -0.48
CA LEU A 161 -14.84 4.26 -1.54
C LEU A 161 -15.57 3.43 -2.60
N GLN A 162 -16.64 3.97 -3.15
CA GLN A 162 -17.35 3.29 -4.23
C GLN A 162 -16.44 3.09 -5.45
N ARG A 163 -16.67 1.98 -6.19
CA ARG A 163 -15.82 1.42 -7.27
C ARG A 163 -15.51 2.36 -8.44
N LEU A 164 -16.05 3.59 -8.45
CA LEU A 164 -15.94 4.56 -9.54
C LEU A 164 -15.34 5.92 -9.11
N SER A 165 -14.88 6.05 -7.86
CA SER A 165 -14.37 7.32 -7.30
C SER A 165 -12.90 7.63 -7.62
N VAL A 166 -12.15 6.69 -8.20
CA VAL A 166 -10.76 6.90 -8.60
C VAL A 166 -10.69 6.96 -10.12
N SER A 167 -10.55 8.17 -10.67
CA SER A 167 -10.22 8.33 -12.08
C SER A 167 -8.84 7.70 -12.34
N ARG A 168 -8.78 6.75 -13.27
CA ARG A 168 -7.49 6.33 -13.85
C ARG A 168 -6.89 7.46 -14.67
#